data_AF-A0A538B584-F1
#
_entry.id   AF-A0A538B584-F1
#
_cell.length_a   1.000
_cell.length_b   1.000
_cell.length_c   1.000
_cell.angle_alpha   90.00
_cell.angle_beta   90.00
_cell.angle_gamma   90.00
#
_symmetry.space_group_name_H-M   'P 1'
#
loop_
_entity.id
_entity.type
_entity.pdbx_description
1 polymer ?
#
loop_
_entity_poly.entity_id
_entity_poly.type
_entity_poly.pdbx_seq_one_letter_code
_entity_poly.pdbx_strand_id
1 'polypeptide(L)'
;MAGVTARVRPTAGSALEEAEGGGDTSMDCAEMGFLDRRLLHPSIPLRFADVIAELERIAVMAGGSSAPSPAEVRTACRRAQSLLWVLRRQFLQDVCLPPTR
;
A
#
# COMPACT_ATOMS: atom_id res chain seq x y z
N MET A 1 -30.24 71.28 17.34
CA MET A 1 -29.80 70.37 16.27
C MET A 1 -29.91 68.93 16.76
N ALA A 2 -31.10 68.35 16.59
CA ALA A 2 -31.36 66.90 16.64
C ALA A 2 -31.62 66.48 15.18
N GLY A 3 -31.31 65.31 14.67
CA GLY A 3 -30.79 64.05 15.20
C GLY A 3 -31.23 63.00 14.18
N VAL A 4 -30.35 62.14 13.67
CA VAL A 4 -30.74 60.97 12.88
C VAL A 4 -29.73 59.86 13.16
N THR A 5 -30.24 58.78 13.75
CA THR A 5 -29.56 57.54 14.08
C THR A 5 -29.45 56.64 12.86
N ALA A 6 -28.27 56.08 12.60
CA ALA A 6 -28.12 54.93 11.71
C ALA A 6 -27.26 53.86 12.40
N ARG A 7 -27.94 52.82 12.91
CA ARG A 7 -27.32 51.58 13.38
C ARG A 7 -26.88 50.77 12.17
N VAL A 8 -25.58 50.48 12.06
CA VAL A 8 -25.05 49.52 11.10
C VAL A 8 -25.02 48.15 11.76
N ARG A 9 -25.74 47.17 11.16
CA ARG A 9 -25.66 45.74 11.50
C ARG A 9 -24.37 45.18 10.92
N PRO A 10 -23.64 44.30 11.61
CA PRO A 10 -22.61 43.50 10.97
C PRO A 10 -23.28 42.36 10.18
N THR A 11 -23.04 42.35 8.86
CA THR A 11 -23.35 41.21 7.99
C THR A 11 -22.07 40.38 7.92
N ALA A 12 -21.98 39.33 8.73
CA ALA A 12 -20.94 38.32 8.58
C ALA A 12 -21.28 37.50 7.32
N GLY A 13 -20.51 37.75 6.26
CA GLY A 13 -20.49 36.95 5.05
C GLY A 13 -19.74 35.63 5.26
N SER A 14 -20.13 34.66 4.45
CA SER A 14 -19.60 33.31 4.28
C SER A 14 -18.09 33.15 4.46
N ALA A 15 -17.71 32.11 5.19
CA ALA A 15 -16.57 31.28 4.85
C ALA A 15 -16.99 29.82 5.05
N LEU A 16 -17.10 29.12 3.93
CA LEU A 16 -17.39 27.70 3.85
C LEU A 16 -16.19 26.91 4.39
N GLU A 17 -16.52 25.98 5.29
CA GLU A 17 -15.97 24.62 5.39
C GLU A 17 -14.51 24.43 4.98
N GLU A 18 -13.60 24.55 5.95
CA GLU A 18 -12.35 23.79 5.89
C GLU A 18 -12.68 22.35 6.27
N ALA A 19 -12.83 21.51 5.26
CA ALA A 19 -12.78 20.06 5.43
C ALA A 19 -11.38 19.70 5.92
N GLU A 20 -11.27 19.33 7.20
CA GLU A 20 -10.09 18.67 7.73
C GLU A 20 -9.86 17.35 7.00
N GLY A 21 -9.06 17.43 5.93
CA GLY A 21 -8.36 16.31 5.35
C GLY A 21 -7.26 15.86 6.30
N GLY A 22 -7.64 15.06 7.28
CA GLY A 22 -6.75 14.42 8.25
C GLY A 22 -7.03 12.93 8.33
N GLY A 23 -7.15 12.27 7.18
CA GLY A 23 -7.21 10.81 7.11
C GLY A 23 -5.86 10.23 7.50
N ASP A 24 -5.63 10.06 8.78
CA ASP A 24 -4.53 9.29 9.34
C ASP A 24 -4.77 7.81 9.03
N THR A 25 -4.58 7.42 7.76
CA THR A 25 -4.39 6.01 7.42
C THR A 25 -2.92 5.70 7.65
N SER A 26 -2.50 5.73 8.92
CA SER A 26 -1.34 4.97 9.38
C SER A 26 -1.66 3.50 9.11
N MET A 27 -1.37 3.07 7.89
CA MET A 27 -1.50 1.68 7.48
C MET A 27 -0.40 0.93 8.20
N ASP A 28 -0.77 0.28 9.31
CA ASP A 28 0.11 -0.49 10.16
C ASP A 28 1.05 -1.36 9.32
N CYS A 29 2.35 -1.06 9.37
CA CYS A 29 3.40 -1.87 8.73
C CYS A 29 3.34 -3.35 9.17
N ALA A 30 2.68 -3.64 10.30
CA ALA A 30 2.43 -4.99 10.81
C ALA A 30 1.44 -5.79 9.94
N GLU A 31 0.48 -5.16 9.26
CA GLU A 31 -0.46 -5.88 8.39
C GLU A 31 0.19 -6.34 7.07
N MET A 32 1.22 -5.63 6.61
CA MET A 32 1.96 -5.97 5.38
C MET A 32 2.80 -7.26 5.48
N GLY A 33 2.95 -7.81 6.68
CA GLY A 33 3.55 -9.12 6.91
C GLY A 33 2.57 -10.27 6.64
N PHE A 34 1.25 -10.07 6.62
CA PHE A 34 0.30 -11.19 6.61
C PHE A 34 0.15 -11.91 5.25
N LEU A 35 0.76 -11.37 4.19
CA LEU A 35 0.96 -12.09 2.94
C LEU A 35 1.94 -13.31 3.11
N ASP A 36 2.61 -13.44 4.27
CA ASP A 36 3.80 -14.27 4.53
C ASP A 36 3.69 -15.80 4.40
N ARG A 37 2.50 -16.42 4.35
CA ARG A 37 2.44 -17.90 4.29
C ARG A 37 1.36 -18.48 3.40
N ARG A 38 0.21 -17.80 3.28
CA ARG A 38 -0.91 -18.32 2.49
C ARG A 38 -0.62 -18.29 0.99
N LEU A 39 0.07 -17.25 0.51
CA LEU A 39 0.44 -17.13 -0.91
C LEU A 39 1.47 -18.16 -1.37
N LEU A 40 2.20 -18.78 -0.44
CA LEU A 40 3.18 -19.83 -0.74
C LEU A 40 2.56 -21.23 -0.69
N HIS A 41 1.26 -21.35 -0.35
CA HIS A 41 0.58 -22.63 -0.38
C HIS A 41 0.33 -23.05 -1.84
N PRO A 42 0.69 -24.27 -2.25
CA PRO A 42 0.63 -24.69 -3.66
C PRO A 42 -0.78 -24.73 -4.25
N SER A 43 -1.82 -24.66 -3.41
CA SER A 43 -3.22 -24.62 -3.87
C SER A 43 -3.76 -23.23 -4.17
N ILE A 44 -3.00 -22.16 -3.88
CA ILE A 44 -3.41 -20.79 -4.18
C ILE A 44 -2.57 -20.31 -5.38
N PRO A 45 -3.19 -20.04 -6.54
CA PRO A 45 -2.47 -19.54 -7.70
C PRO A 45 -1.89 -18.17 -7.38
N LEU A 46 -0.60 -17.99 -7.66
CA LEU A 46 0.13 -16.78 -7.36
C LEU A 46 -0.04 -15.80 -8.51
N ARG A 47 -0.33 -14.53 -8.21
CA ARG A 47 -0.53 -13.51 -9.23
C ARG A 47 0.72 -12.66 -9.36
N PHE A 48 0.94 -12.10 -10.55
CA PHE A 48 1.99 -11.09 -10.76
C PHE A 48 1.87 -9.90 -9.82
N ALA A 49 0.64 -9.51 -9.46
CA ALA A 49 0.38 -8.45 -8.49
C ALA A 49 1.00 -8.70 -7.11
N ASP A 50 1.07 -9.96 -6.68
CA ASP A 50 1.66 -10.33 -5.38
C ASP A 50 3.18 -10.09 -5.37
N VAL A 51 3.84 -10.37 -6.50
CA VAL A 51 5.28 -10.07 -6.68
C VAL A 51 5.51 -8.57 -6.70
N ILE A 52 4.70 -7.82 -7.46
CA ILE A 52 4.80 -6.35 -7.55
C ILE A 52 4.65 -5.73 -6.15
N ALA A 53 3.65 -6.17 -5.38
CA ALA A 53 3.42 -5.68 -4.02
C ALA A 53 4.59 -5.99 -3.06
N GLU A 54 5.29 -7.13 -3.19
CA GLU A 54 6.52 -7.39 -2.42
C GLU A 54 7.67 -6.48 -2.85
N LEU A 55 7.84 -6.24 -4.16
CA LEU A 55 8.89 -5.35 -4.67
C LEU A 55 8.67 -3.89 -4.26
N GLU A 56 7.42 -3.42 -4.29
CA GLU A 56 7.04 -2.10 -3.78
C GLU A 56 7.32 -1.99 -2.28
N ARG A 57 7.00 -3.03 -1.49
CA ARG A 57 7.36 -3.07 -0.06
C ARG A 57 8.86 -2.98 0.18
N ILE A 58 9.67 -3.67 -0.62
CA ILE A 58 11.13 -3.56 -0.56
C ILE A 58 11.60 -2.15 -0.93
N ALA A 59 11.00 -1.53 -1.95
CA ALA A 59 11.33 -0.17 -2.36
C ALA A 59 11.00 0.86 -1.27
N VAL A 60 9.84 0.75 -0.62
CA VAL A 60 9.45 1.57 0.53
C VAL A 60 10.43 1.36 1.69
N MET A 61 10.79 0.11 1.97
CA MET A 61 11.76 -0.23 3.01
C MET A 61 13.14 0.39 2.74
N ALA A 62 13.58 0.45 1.49
CA ALA A 62 14.85 1.06 1.10
C ALA A 62 14.82 2.59 1.05
N GLY A 63 13.65 3.20 0.76
CA GLY A 63 13.46 4.64 0.64
C GLY A 63 13.08 5.36 1.94
N GLY A 64 12.82 4.62 3.02
CA GLY A 64 12.43 5.17 4.32
C GLY A 64 13.56 5.97 5.01
N SER A 65 13.17 6.90 5.88
CA SER A 65 14.11 7.73 6.66
C SER A 65 15.00 6.93 7.62
N SER A 66 14.59 5.72 8.01
CA SER A 66 15.39 4.80 8.80
C SER A 66 15.94 3.71 7.90
N ALA A 67 17.27 3.53 7.92
CA ALA A 67 17.89 2.44 7.20
C ALA A 67 17.38 1.09 7.75
N PRO A 68 16.85 0.19 6.89
CA PRO A 68 16.41 -1.12 7.32
C PRO A 68 17.61 -1.95 7.78
N SER A 69 17.39 -2.83 8.75
CA SER A 69 18.43 -3.74 9.18
C SER A 69 18.80 -4.71 8.04
N PRO A 70 20.05 -5.18 7.98
CA PRO A 70 20.44 -6.19 7.00
C PRO A 70 19.62 -7.48 7.08
N ALA A 71 19.05 -7.79 8.25
CA ALA A 71 18.21 -8.96 8.45
C ALA A 71 16.83 -8.81 7.77
N GLU A 72 16.22 -7.63 7.87
CA GLU A 72 14.93 -7.31 7.23
C GLU A 72 15.06 -7.36 5.72
N VAL A 73 16.09 -6.71 5.16
CA VAL A 73 16.36 -6.73 3.71
C VAL A 73 16.56 -8.16 3.21
N ARG A 74 17.36 -8.98 3.91
CA ARG A 74 17.54 -10.40 3.53
C ARG A 74 16.24 -11.18 3.56
N THR A 75 15.38 -10.92 4.54
CA THR A 75 14.08 -11.61 4.66
C THR A 75 13.13 -11.20 3.54
N ALA A 76 13.03 -9.90 3.23
CA ALA A 76 12.20 -9.42 2.12
C ALA A 76 12.70 -9.95 0.76
N CYS A 77 14.01 -9.93 0.52
CA CYS A 77 14.60 -10.52 -0.68
C CYS A 77 14.33 -12.02 -0.81
N ARG A 78 14.39 -12.79 0.29
CA ARG A 78 14.05 -14.22 0.28
C ARG A 78 12.59 -14.46 -0.07
N ARG A 79 11.65 -13.67 0.47
CA ARG A 79 10.23 -13.77 0.09
C ARG A 79 10.03 -13.48 -1.39
N ALA A 80 10.61 -12.39 -1.90
CA ALA A 80 10.53 -12.06 -3.31
C ALA A 80 11.05 -13.20 -4.21
N GLN A 81 12.17 -13.83 -3.84
CA GLN A 81 12.69 -15.01 -4.53
C GLN A 81 11.71 -16.19 -4.50
N SER A 82 11.09 -16.48 -3.36
CA SER A 82 10.08 -17.54 -3.25
C SER A 82 8.87 -17.29 -4.14
N LEU A 83 8.35 -16.06 -4.16
CA LEU A 83 7.23 -15.67 -5.02
C LEU A 83 7.58 -15.86 -6.51
N LEU A 84 8.74 -15.37 -6.94
CA LEU A 84 9.22 -15.53 -8.32
C LEU A 84 9.38 -17.01 -8.70
N TRP A 85 9.84 -17.85 -7.78
CA TRP A 85 10.02 -19.28 -8.04
C TRP A 85 8.70 -20.00 -8.24
N VAL A 86 7.71 -19.71 -7.39
CA VAL A 86 6.34 -20.25 -7.52
C VAL A 86 5.69 -19.78 -8.82
N LEU A 87 5.80 -18.48 -9.13
CA LEU A 87 5.21 -17.90 -10.33
C LEU A 87 5.82 -18.51 -11.61
N ARG A 88 7.15 -18.69 -11.63
CA ARG A 88 7.83 -19.38 -12.74
C ARG A 88 7.32 -20.80 -12.90
N ARG A 89 7.14 -21.54 -11.81
CA ARG A 89 6.62 -22.92 -11.87
C ARG A 89 5.22 -22.97 -12.45
N GLN A 90 4.33 -22.08 -12.01
CA GLN A 90 2.95 -21.97 -12.53
C GLN A 90 2.95 -21.62 -14.02
N PHE A 91 3.74 -20.63 -14.44
CA PHE A 91 3.87 -20.26 -15.85
C PHE A 91 4.35 -21.43 -16.72
N LEU A 92 5.37 -22.17 -16.27
CA LEU A 92 5.85 -23.35 -17.00
C LEU A 92 4.77 -24.42 -17.14
N GLN A 93 3.97 -24.64 -16.09
CA GLN A 93 2.88 -25.62 -16.11
C GLN A 93 1.72 -25.21 -17.01
N ASP A 94 1.32 -23.94 -16.94
CA ASP A 94 0.10 -23.45 -17.61
C ASP A 94 0.34 -23.07 -19.07
N VAL A 95 1.55 -22.62 -19.41
CA VAL A 95 1.85 -22.03 -20.73
C VAL A 95 2.84 -22.88 -21.53
N CYS A 96 3.85 -23.46 -20.90
CA CYS A 96 4.93 -24.14 -21.62
C CYS A 96 4.74 -25.64 -21.78
N LEU A 97 4.02 -26.29 -20.87
CA LEU A 97 3.71 -27.71 -21.00
C LEU A 97 2.46 -27.89 -21.88
N PRO A 98 2.50 -28.76 -22.91
CA PRO A 98 1.31 -29.05 -23.68
C PRO A 98 0.28 -29.72 -22.75
N PRO A 99 -1.02 -29.45 -22.92
CA PRO A 99 -2.04 -30.18 -22.19
C PRO A 99 -1.88 -31.66 -22.52
N THR A 100 -1.63 -32.48 -21.51
CA THR A 100 -1.66 -33.94 -21.64
C THR A 100 -3.08 -34.34 -22.03
N ARG A 101 -3.30 -34.59 -23.32
CA ARG A 101 -4.49 -35.24 -23.85
C ARG A 101 -4.36 -36.74 -23.72
#